data_AF-A0A7C8ZFP5-F1
#
_entry.id   AF-A0A7C8ZFP5-F1
#
_cell.length_a   1.000
_cell.length_b   1.000
_cell.length_c   1.000
_cell.angle_alpha   90.00
_cell.angle_beta   90.00
_cell.angle_gamma   90.00
#
_symmetry.space_group_name_H-M   'P 1'
#
loop_
_entity.id
_entity.type
_entity.pdbx_description
1 polymer ?
#
loop_
_entity_poly.entity_id
_entity_poly.type
_entity_poly.pdbx_seq_one_letter_code
_entity_poly.pdbx_strand_id
1 'polypeptide(L)'
;MPFTSFPWPSRITEIDSEHEGVPLVTLMDIITYPQVTAKFKCIARVVAAIPWKVEDFCSLRGTYRVRITLEDPTARLHAYVYDDDGEVFFDGYPPAEELTRKWDALLGLAHGESDGEIRGAPRNPPWVLICVKSYYISKSDIWGSRKFRIFRTKLLVEC
;
A
#
# COMPACT_ATOMS: atom_id res chain seq x y z
N MET A 1 13.45 -15.49 7.54
CA MET A 1 14.56 -14.63 7.05
C MET A 1 14.86 -13.59 8.10
N PRO A 2 16.12 -13.21 8.35
CA PRO A 2 16.43 -12.12 9.28
C PRO A 2 15.93 -10.78 8.72
N PHE A 3 15.31 -9.92 9.54
CA PHE A 3 14.82 -8.60 9.10
C PHE A 3 15.94 -7.67 8.61
N THR A 4 17.19 -7.96 8.97
CA THR A 4 18.38 -7.22 8.52
C THR A 4 18.69 -7.41 7.04
N SER A 5 18.11 -8.41 6.37
CA SER A 5 18.22 -8.56 4.91
C SER A 5 17.10 -7.86 4.14
N PHE A 6 16.14 -7.21 4.83
CA PHE A 6 15.21 -6.33 4.16
C PHE A 6 15.88 -4.99 3.84
N PRO A 7 15.73 -4.49 2.60
CA PRO A 7 16.19 -3.16 2.24
C PRO A 7 15.49 -2.11 3.09
N TRP A 8 16.23 -1.03 3.38
CA TRP A 8 15.71 0.09 4.14
C TRP A 8 14.51 0.72 3.42
N PRO A 9 13.39 0.97 4.13
CA PRO A 9 12.22 1.58 3.51
C PRO A 9 12.54 3.04 3.11
N SER A 10 12.10 3.41 1.92
CA SER A 10 12.08 4.79 1.45
C SER A 10 11.11 5.62 2.30
N ARG A 11 11.47 6.88 2.56
CA ARG A 11 10.66 7.83 3.35
C ARG A 11 9.49 8.44 2.57
N ILE A 12 8.93 7.70 1.60
CA ILE A 12 7.77 8.16 0.83
C ILE A 12 6.46 7.80 1.52
N THR A 13 6.50 6.99 2.58
CA THR A 13 5.35 6.68 3.43
C THR A 13 5.66 6.99 4.88
N GLU A 14 4.69 7.54 5.58
CA GLU A 14 4.69 7.74 7.03
C GLU A 14 3.66 6.83 7.66
N ILE A 15 3.95 6.32 8.86
CA ILE A 15 2.97 5.61 9.68
C ILE A 15 2.73 6.39 10.97
N ASP A 16 1.54 6.23 11.53
CA ASP A 16 1.19 6.82 12.84
C ASP A 16 2.18 6.37 13.95
N SER A 17 2.60 7.33 14.79
CA SER A 17 3.56 7.12 15.88
C SER A 17 3.12 6.05 16.88
N GLU A 18 1.80 5.86 17.06
CA GLU A 18 1.26 4.77 17.89
C GLU A 18 1.67 3.37 17.39
N HIS A 19 2.08 3.25 16.12
CA HIS A 19 2.47 1.99 15.47
C HIS A 19 3.98 1.84 15.28
N GLU A 20 4.79 2.78 15.77
CA GLU A 20 6.26 2.67 15.75
C GLU A 20 6.78 1.51 16.60
N GLY A 21 6.16 1.26 17.76
CA GLY A 21 6.52 0.15 18.66
C GLY A 21 6.04 -1.24 18.22
N VAL A 22 5.19 -1.34 17.19
CA VAL A 22 4.70 -2.62 16.68
C VAL A 22 5.84 -3.37 15.97
N PRO A 23 6.05 -4.68 16.22
CA PRO A 23 7.07 -5.45 15.51
C PRO A 23 6.86 -5.46 14.00
N LEU A 24 7.96 -5.42 13.26
CA LEU A 24 7.96 -5.69 11.82
C LEU A 24 7.71 -7.17 11.57
N VAL A 25 6.86 -7.49 10.61
CA VAL A 25 6.55 -8.85 10.16
C VAL A 25 6.60 -8.94 8.63
N THR A 26 6.75 -10.16 8.10
CA THR A 26 6.71 -10.40 6.65
C THR A 26 5.26 -10.56 6.16
N LEU A 27 5.03 -10.44 4.85
CA LEU A 27 3.71 -10.70 4.27
C LEU A 27 3.26 -12.15 4.50
N MET A 28 4.19 -13.12 4.49
CA MET A 28 3.87 -14.51 4.81
C MET A 28 3.42 -14.69 6.26
N ASP A 29 4.04 -13.98 7.21
CA ASP A 29 3.60 -13.99 8.63
C ASP A 29 2.18 -13.44 8.77
N ILE A 30 1.85 -12.37 8.02
CA ILE A 30 0.51 -11.78 7.99
C ILE A 30 -0.54 -12.78 7.45
N ILE A 31 -0.22 -13.46 6.34
CA ILE A 31 -1.10 -14.42 5.66
C ILE A 31 -1.36 -15.62 6.56
N THR A 32 -0.32 -16.16 7.19
CA THR A 32 -0.37 -17.36 8.03
C THR A 32 -0.73 -17.09 9.49
N TYR A 33 -1.00 -15.82 9.85
CA TYR A 33 -1.32 -15.45 11.21
C TYR A 33 -2.55 -16.22 11.74
N PRO A 34 -2.49 -16.82 12.94
CA PRO A 34 -3.52 -17.73 13.45
C PRO A 34 -4.83 -17.05 13.84
N GLN A 35 -4.87 -15.72 13.91
CA GLN A 35 -6.12 -14.97 14.17
C GLN A 35 -6.63 -14.32 12.88
N VAL A 36 -7.95 -14.34 12.70
CA VAL A 36 -8.60 -13.77 11.50
C VAL A 36 -8.41 -12.26 11.42
N THR A 37 -8.48 -11.58 12.57
CA THR A 37 -8.40 -10.11 12.67
C THR A 37 -7.17 -9.72 13.48
N ALA A 38 -6.26 -8.97 12.88
CA ALA A 38 -5.05 -8.49 13.52
C ALA A 38 -4.51 -7.27 12.78
N LYS A 39 -3.59 -6.55 13.42
CA LYS A 39 -2.90 -5.37 12.88
C LYS A 39 -1.41 -5.65 12.84
N PHE A 40 -0.77 -5.22 11.77
CA PHE A 40 0.61 -5.53 11.45
C PHE A 40 1.31 -4.32 10.88
N LYS A 41 2.64 -4.37 10.92
CA LYS A 41 3.53 -3.45 10.23
C LYS A 41 4.52 -4.27 9.40
N CYS A 42 4.69 -3.94 8.13
CA CYS A 42 5.59 -4.65 7.23
C CYS A 42 6.30 -3.69 6.29
N ILE A 43 7.42 -4.15 5.73
CA ILE A 43 8.11 -3.48 4.62
C ILE A 43 7.76 -4.25 3.35
N ALA A 44 7.13 -3.57 2.39
CA ALA A 44 6.70 -4.17 1.13
C ALA A 44 6.84 -3.18 -0.02
N ARG A 45 6.76 -3.68 -1.24
CA ARG A 45 6.64 -2.90 -2.47
C ARG A 45 5.21 -2.92 -2.98
N VAL A 46 4.76 -1.84 -3.58
CA VAL A 46 3.51 -1.80 -4.32
C VAL A 46 3.80 -2.14 -5.78
N VAL A 47 3.28 -3.28 -6.24
CA VAL A 47 3.59 -3.79 -7.59
C VAL A 47 2.44 -3.63 -8.59
N ALA A 48 1.22 -3.46 -8.11
CA ALA A 48 0.04 -3.22 -8.94
C ALA A 48 -1.11 -2.62 -8.13
N ALA A 49 -2.07 -1.97 -8.81
CA ALA A 49 -3.36 -1.64 -8.24
C ALA A 49 -4.51 -1.77 -9.23
N ILE A 50 -5.71 -1.91 -8.66
CA ILE A 50 -6.99 -1.90 -9.36
C ILE A 50 -7.93 -0.93 -8.62
N PRO A 51 -8.51 0.08 -9.31
CA PRO A 51 -8.26 0.41 -10.71
C PRO A 51 -6.80 0.87 -10.93
N TRP A 52 -6.33 0.86 -12.18
CA TRP A 52 -4.95 1.26 -12.49
C TRP A 52 -4.80 2.76 -12.76
N LYS A 53 -5.92 3.47 -12.96
CA LYS A 53 -6.02 4.90 -13.23
C LYS A 53 -6.37 5.64 -11.96
N VAL A 54 -5.66 6.72 -11.63
CA VAL A 54 -5.92 7.47 -10.40
C VAL A 54 -7.28 8.14 -10.40
N GLU A 55 -7.80 8.50 -11.57
CA GLU A 55 -9.11 9.12 -11.74
C GLU A 55 -10.25 8.19 -11.28
N ASP A 56 -10.00 6.88 -11.30
CA ASP A 56 -10.96 5.86 -10.90
C ASP A 56 -10.83 5.45 -9.42
N PHE A 57 -9.80 5.94 -8.71
CA PHE A 57 -9.53 5.57 -7.31
C PHE A 57 -10.66 5.97 -6.38
N CYS A 58 -11.24 7.14 -6.65
CA CYS A 58 -12.31 7.70 -5.88
C CYS A 58 -13.64 7.53 -6.62
N SER A 59 -14.68 7.13 -5.91
CA SER A 59 -16.03 7.13 -6.47
C SER A 59 -16.56 8.56 -6.62
N LEU A 60 -17.61 8.74 -7.43
CA LEU A 60 -18.31 10.02 -7.57
C LEU A 60 -18.84 10.58 -6.23
N ARG A 61 -18.93 9.75 -5.19
CA ARG A 61 -19.37 10.14 -3.84
C ARG A 61 -18.23 10.49 -2.89
N GLY A 62 -16.97 10.49 -3.36
CA GLY A 62 -15.81 10.76 -2.52
C GLY A 62 -15.21 9.52 -1.85
N THR A 63 -15.77 8.33 -2.01
CA THR A 63 -15.21 7.13 -1.35
C THR A 63 -14.03 6.53 -2.15
N TYR A 64 -12.85 6.44 -1.53
CA TYR A 64 -11.72 5.70 -2.09
C TYR A 64 -11.99 4.19 -2.15
N ARG A 65 -11.56 3.54 -3.23
CA ARG A 65 -11.82 2.11 -3.50
C ARG A 65 -10.70 1.44 -4.32
N VAL A 66 -9.50 1.44 -3.78
CA VAL A 66 -8.32 0.90 -4.47
C VAL A 66 -7.94 -0.45 -3.87
N ARG A 67 -7.68 -1.44 -4.72
CA ARG A 67 -7.06 -2.72 -4.35
C ARG A 67 -5.62 -2.72 -4.81
N ILE A 68 -4.71 -2.72 -3.86
CA ILE A 68 -3.26 -2.72 -4.07
C ILE A 68 -2.71 -4.13 -3.93
N THR A 69 -1.69 -4.46 -4.72
CA THR A 69 -0.88 -5.68 -4.56
C THR A 69 0.44 -5.31 -3.93
N LEU A 70 0.62 -5.78 -2.71
CA LEU A 70 1.86 -5.70 -1.94
C LEU A 70 2.71 -6.93 -2.25
N GLU A 71 4.03 -6.74 -2.32
CA GLU A 71 5.00 -7.80 -2.50
C GLU A 71 6.17 -7.61 -1.54
N ASP A 72 6.62 -8.71 -0.97
CA ASP A 72 7.90 -8.83 -0.27
C ASP A 72 8.59 -10.14 -0.68
N PRO A 73 9.81 -10.44 -0.21
CA PRO A 73 10.50 -11.67 -0.59
C PRO A 73 9.79 -12.97 -0.18
N THR A 74 8.75 -12.89 0.66
CA THR A 74 8.05 -14.04 1.24
C THR A 74 6.70 -14.32 0.58
N ALA A 75 5.98 -13.29 0.11
CA ALA A 75 4.66 -13.44 -0.47
C ALA A 75 4.19 -12.21 -1.27
N ARG A 76 3.02 -12.37 -1.91
CA ARG A 76 2.18 -11.27 -2.42
C ARG A 76 0.87 -11.21 -1.63
N LEU A 77 0.39 -10.00 -1.37
CA LEU A 77 -0.82 -9.75 -0.61
C LEU A 77 -1.70 -8.70 -1.29
N HIS A 78 -2.98 -8.98 -1.45
CA HIS A 78 -3.95 -7.96 -1.87
C HIS A 78 -4.50 -7.22 -0.65
N ALA A 79 -4.31 -5.91 -0.62
CA ALA A 79 -4.81 -5.04 0.43
C ALA A 79 -5.65 -3.90 -0.17
N TYR A 80 -6.69 -3.49 0.54
CA TYR A 80 -7.53 -2.37 0.13
C TYR A 80 -7.05 -1.05 0.74
N VAL A 81 -7.19 0.03 -0.01
CA VAL A 81 -7.20 1.41 0.47
C VAL A 81 -8.63 1.90 0.22
N TYR A 82 -9.39 2.04 1.29
CA TYR A 82 -10.85 2.15 1.21
C TYR A 82 -11.39 3.13 2.25
N ASP A 83 -12.31 4.00 1.82
CA ASP A 83 -13.00 4.98 2.68
C ASP A 83 -12.01 5.89 3.42
N ASP A 84 -12.23 6.18 4.71
CA ASP A 84 -11.35 6.97 5.58
C ASP A 84 -9.88 6.52 5.53
N ASP A 85 -9.61 5.21 5.40
CA ASP A 85 -8.23 4.71 5.31
C ASP A 85 -7.55 5.21 4.02
N GLY A 86 -8.32 5.48 2.97
CA GLY A 86 -7.85 6.10 1.72
C GLY A 86 -7.63 7.60 1.83
N GLU A 87 -8.49 8.32 2.55
CA GLU A 87 -8.26 9.73 2.86
C GLU A 87 -6.96 9.91 3.65
N VAL A 88 -6.72 9.06 4.66
CA VAL A 88 -5.44 9.08 5.39
C VAL A 88 -4.27 8.75 4.47
N PHE A 89 -4.43 7.76 3.57
CA PHE A 89 -3.36 7.32 2.68
C PHE A 89 -2.95 8.38 1.66
N PHE A 90 -3.91 9.08 1.08
CA PHE A 90 -3.67 10.09 0.04
C PHE A 90 -3.59 11.53 0.56
N ASP A 91 -3.72 11.72 1.87
CA ASP A 91 -3.75 13.03 2.53
C ASP A 91 -4.95 13.89 2.11
N GLY A 92 -6.15 13.31 2.25
CA GLY A 92 -7.42 13.88 1.82
C GLY A 92 -7.70 13.58 0.34
N TYR A 93 -8.03 14.61 -0.42
CA TYR A 93 -8.41 14.53 -1.83
C TYR A 93 -7.53 15.47 -2.67
N PRO A 94 -6.25 15.13 -2.86
CA PRO A 94 -5.34 15.98 -3.64
C PRO A 94 -5.80 16.07 -5.11
N PRO A 95 -5.40 17.12 -5.84
CA PRO A 95 -5.61 17.21 -7.28
C PRO A 95 -5.09 15.96 -8.00
N ALA A 96 -5.71 15.61 -9.13
CA ALA A 96 -5.38 14.38 -9.88
C ALA A 96 -3.90 14.29 -10.26
N GLU A 97 -3.27 15.41 -10.62
CA GLU A 97 -1.84 15.48 -10.95
C GLU A 97 -0.93 15.12 -9.75
N GLU A 98 -1.23 15.68 -8.58
CA GLU A 98 -0.49 15.39 -7.35
C GLU A 98 -0.68 13.91 -6.95
N LEU A 99 -1.91 13.39 -7.08
CA LEU A 99 -2.23 11.99 -6.83
C LEU A 99 -1.48 11.06 -7.79
N THR A 100 -1.45 11.38 -9.09
CA THR A 100 -0.68 10.65 -10.11
C THR A 100 0.79 10.61 -9.74
N ARG A 101 1.41 11.75 -9.42
CA ARG A 101 2.83 11.80 -9.07
C ARG A 101 3.14 10.98 -7.81
N LYS A 102 2.32 11.12 -6.78
CA LYS A 102 2.40 10.31 -5.54
C LYS A 102 2.32 8.81 -5.86
N TRP A 103 1.36 8.43 -6.70
CA TRP A 103 1.10 7.05 -7.09
C TRP A 103 2.22 6.47 -7.97
N ASP A 104 2.73 7.24 -8.92
CA ASP A 104 3.81 6.85 -9.83
C ASP A 104 5.12 6.66 -9.08
N ALA A 105 5.44 7.53 -8.13
CA ALA A 105 6.57 7.35 -7.22
C ALA A 105 6.47 6.04 -6.43
N LEU A 106 5.27 5.69 -5.95
CA LEU A 106 5.00 4.44 -5.24
C LEU A 106 5.13 3.20 -6.14
N LEU A 107 4.83 3.32 -7.44
CA LEU A 107 5.03 2.29 -8.45
C LEU A 107 6.45 2.25 -9.03
N GLY A 108 7.33 3.16 -8.62
CA GLY A 108 8.68 3.28 -9.15
C GLY A 108 8.72 3.69 -10.62
N LEU A 109 7.74 4.49 -11.06
CA LEU A 109 7.70 5.13 -12.37
C LEU A 109 8.46 6.46 -12.28
N ALA A 110 9.71 6.49 -12.76
CA ALA A 110 10.48 7.71 -12.82
C ALA A 110 9.94 8.63 -13.91
N HIS A 111 9.55 9.86 -13.56
CA HIS A 111 9.42 10.96 -14.51
C HIS A 111 10.82 11.51 -14.79
N GLY A 112 11.55 10.90 -15.74
CA GLY A 112 12.78 11.50 -16.24
C GLY A 112 12.46 12.72 -17.10
N GLU A 113 13.18 13.82 -16.94
CA GLU A 113 13.09 15.07 -17.73
C GLU A 113 13.43 14.91 -19.23
N SER A 114 13.42 13.70 -19.76
CA SER A 114 13.67 13.43 -21.17
C SER A 114 12.34 13.17 -21.85
N ASP A 115 11.92 14.14 -22.65
CA ASP A 115 10.78 14.15 -23.58
C ASP A 115 10.88 13.02 -24.62
N GLY A 116 10.64 11.79 -24.17
CA GLY A 116 10.62 10.59 -24.98
C GLY A 116 9.95 9.46 -24.21
N GLU A 117 8.80 9.00 -24.69
CA GLU A 117 8.09 7.82 -24.18
C GLU A 117 9.05 6.62 -24.03
N ILE A 118 9.63 6.41 -22.84
CA ILE A 118 10.29 5.13 -22.54
C ILE A 118 9.21 4.17 -22.05
N ARG A 119 8.39 3.69 -22.99
CA ARG A 119 7.58 2.49 -22.79
C ARG A 119 8.52 1.30 -22.60
N GLY A 120 8.90 1.00 -21.35
CA GLY A 120 9.65 -0.22 -21.03
C GLY A 120 10.81 -0.10 -20.05
N ALA A 121 11.02 1.05 -19.39
CA ALA A 121 11.97 1.09 -18.27
C ALA A 121 11.50 0.11 -17.16
N PRO A 122 12.39 -0.75 -16.63
CA PRO A 122 12.01 -1.67 -15.56
C PRO A 122 11.55 -0.86 -14.35
N ARG A 123 10.29 -1.05 -13.94
CA ARG A 123 9.76 -0.47 -12.71
C ARG A 123 10.60 -0.96 -11.54
N ASN A 124 11.03 -0.05 -10.69
CA ASN A 124 11.70 -0.39 -9.45
C ASN A 124 10.95 0.25 -8.27
N PRO A 125 9.79 -0.31 -7.88
CA PRO A 125 9.01 0.23 -6.79
C PRO A 125 9.86 0.30 -5.51
N PRO A 126 9.83 1.44 -4.79
CA PRO A 126 10.52 1.58 -3.52
C PRO A 126 9.96 0.62 -2.48
N TRP A 127 10.80 0.20 -1.55
CA TRP A 127 10.34 -0.48 -0.35
C TRP A 127 9.73 0.55 0.58
N VAL A 128 8.52 0.30 1.07
CA VAL A 128 7.78 1.24 1.89
C VAL A 128 7.30 0.58 3.17
N LEU A 129 7.22 1.36 4.22
CA LEU A 129 6.70 0.93 5.52
C LEU A 129 5.19 1.10 5.52
N ILE A 130 4.45 0.01 5.72
CA ILE A 130 2.99 0.00 5.62
C ILE A 130 2.38 -0.69 6.83
N CYS A 131 1.31 -0.10 7.35
CA CYS A 131 0.44 -0.74 8.33
C CYS A 131 -0.72 -1.47 7.64
N VAL A 132 -0.86 -2.77 7.93
CA VAL A 132 -1.87 -3.65 7.34
C VAL A 132 -2.75 -4.25 8.44
N LYS A 133 -4.07 -4.20 8.29
CA LYS A 133 -5.04 -4.86 9.17
C LYS A 133 -5.83 -5.92 8.41
N SER A 134 -6.09 -7.06 9.04
CA SER A 134 -7.00 -8.08 8.49
C SER A 134 -8.40 -7.96 9.09
N TYR A 135 -9.40 -8.21 8.26
CA TYR A 135 -10.82 -8.21 8.62
C TYR A 135 -11.54 -9.30 7.81
N TYR A 136 -12.76 -9.66 8.19
CA TYR A 136 -13.60 -10.59 7.43
C TYR A 136 -14.91 -9.90 7.06
N ILE A 137 -15.48 -10.27 5.91
CA ILE A 137 -16.72 -9.66 5.41
C ILE A 137 -17.95 -10.54 5.68
N SER A 138 -17.76 -11.84 5.94
CA SER A 138 -18.84 -12.78 6.22
C SER A 138 -18.63 -13.50 7.56
N LYS A 139 -19.65 -13.47 8.42
CA LYS A 139 -19.67 -14.26 9.67
C LYS A 139 -19.84 -15.76 9.42
N SER A 140 -20.43 -16.16 8.30
CA SER A 140 -20.60 -17.58 7.96
C SER A 140 -19.32 -18.23 7.44
N ASP A 141 -18.35 -17.43 7.01
CA ASP A 141 -17.06 -17.89 6.50
C ASP A 141 -15.97 -16.88 6.86
N ILE A 142 -15.58 -16.85 8.14
CA ILE A 142 -14.64 -15.85 8.66
C ILE A 142 -13.25 -15.96 8.00
N TRP A 143 -12.83 -17.17 7.63
CA TRP A 143 -11.50 -17.42 7.07
C TRP A 143 -11.47 -17.22 5.56
N GLY A 144 -12.42 -17.79 4.81
CA GLY A 144 -12.48 -17.61 3.35
C GLY A 144 -12.87 -16.19 2.95
N SER A 145 -13.54 -15.45 3.83
CA SER A 145 -13.86 -14.04 3.63
C SER A 145 -12.84 -13.06 4.22
N ARG A 146 -11.70 -13.54 4.72
CA ARG A 146 -10.61 -12.69 5.24
C ARG A 146 -10.04 -11.82 4.12
N LYS A 147 -9.94 -10.52 4.38
CA LYS A 147 -9.38 -9.47 3.52
C LYS A 147 -8.39 -8.62 4.33
N PHE A 148 -7.58 -7.86 3.61
CA PHE A 148 -6.57 -6.99 4.19
C PHE A 148 -6.82 -5.56 3.78
N ARG A 149 -6.47 -4.61 4.65
CA ARG A 149 -6.59 -3.18 4.39
C ARG A 149 -5.33 -2.47 4.85
N ILE A 150 -4.85 -1.51 4.07
CA ILE A 150 -3.86 -0.55 4.52
C ILE A 150 -4.58 0.44 5.44
N PHE A 151 -3.95 0.82 6.55
CA PHE A 151 -4.52 1.77 7.49
C PHE A 151 -3.39 2.60 8.10
N ARG A 152 -3.70 3.81 8.59
CA ARG A 152 -2.75 4.68 9.33
C ARG A 152 -1.37 4.78 8.66
N THR A 153 -1.37 4.80 7.34
CA THR A 153 -0.19 4.96 6.49
C THR A 153 -0.51 6.14 5.59
N LYS A 154 0.37 7.14 5.50
CA LYS A 154 0.23 8.34 4.68
C LYS A 154 1.33 8.38 3.62
N LEU A 155 0.99 8.80 2.40
CA LEU A 155 1.94 8.95 1.30
C LEU A 155 2.50 10.39 1.27
N LEU A 156 3.82 10.52 1.38
CA LEU A 156 4.53 11.77 1.65
C LEU A 156 5.11 12.49 0.44
N VAL A 157 5.07 11.91 -0.77
CA VAL A 157 5.87 12.39 -1.93
C VAL A 157 5.76 13.91 -2.10
N GLU A 158 6.86 14.58 -1.76
CA GLU A 158 7.01 16.04 -1.75
C GLU A 158 6.91 16.61 -3.16
N CYS A 159 6.45 17.86 -3.22
CA CYS A 159 6.27 18.60 -4.46
C CYS A 159 7.56 19.03 -5.14
#